data_AF-A0A1R4EHX6-F1
#
_entry.id   AF-A0A1R4EHX6-F1
#
_cell.length_a   1.000
_cell.length_b   1.000
_cell.length_c   1.000
_cell.angle_alpha   90.00
_cell.angle_beta   90.00
_cell.angle_gamma   90.00
#
_symmetry.space_group_name_H-M   'P 1'
#
loop_
_entity.id
_entity.type
_entity.pdbx_description
1 polymer ?
#
loop_
_entity_poly.entity_id
_entity_poly.type
_entity_poly.pdbx_seq_one_letter_code
_entity_poly.pdbx_strand_id
1 'polypeptide(L)'
;MAKKQKLDRSSPQNLADIANLQSKLRLSWLGWLAYRALGLPLLLGLLLSTQPDIAGGIAWQLLWLIPALIVTPWMIKGKSPYALLMSSMLTLVYLGASGVTLFSRFYDSGISVLWIYAIDLLLILIINVWLFKLLKRLPSMNG
;
A
#
# COMPACT_ATOMS: atom_id res chain seq x y z
N MET A 1 -13.94 15.78 -29.35
CA MET A 1 -13.96 16.24 -27.94
C MET A 1 -14.83 15.31 -27.12
N ALA A 2 -14.25 14.42 -26.30
CA ALA A 2 -15.03 13.52 -25.45
C ALA A 2 -15.71 14.33 -24.33
N LYS A 3 -17.05 14.35 -24.33
CA LYS A 3 -17.89 14.94 -23.28
C LYS A 3 -17.47 14.28 -21.95
N LYS A 4 -16.79 15.00 -21.05
CA LYS A 4 -16.52 14.52 -19.69
C LYS A 4 -17.89 14.30 -19.03
N GLN A 5 -18.33 13.05 -19.01
CA GLN A 5 -19.54 12.63 -18.29
C GLN A 5 -19.34 13.07 -16.84
N LYS A 6 -20.14 14.05 -16.40
CA LYS A 6 -20.05 14.60 -15.04
C LYS A 6 -20.41 13.45 -14.10
N LEU A 7 -19.43 12.98 -13.31
CA LEU A 7 -19.63 11.86 -12.39
C LEU A 7 -20.74 12.23 -11.41
N ASP A 8 -21.89 11.55 -11.50
CA ASP A 8 -22.97 11.71 -10.52
C ASP A 8 -22.54 11.02 -9.22
N ARG A 9 -22.09 11.85 -8.28
CA ARG A 9 -21.56 11.42 -6.99
C ARG A 9 -22.60 10.70 -6.13
N SER A 10 -23.88 11.06 -6.30
CA SER A 10 -25.03 10.52 -5.58
C SER A 10 -25.66 9.30 -6.25
N SER A 11 -25.25 8.95 -7.46
CA SER A 11 -25.82 7.79 -8.16
C SER A 11 -25.57 6.49 -7.38
N PRO A 12 -26.55 5.56 -7.33
CA PRO A 12 -26.39 4.27 -6.66
C PRO A 12 -25.23 3.46 -7.24
N GLN A 13 -24.94 3.62 -8.53
CA GLN A 13 -23.80 3.00 -9.20
C GLN A 13 -22.46 3.53 -8.67
N ASN A 14 -22.31 4.84 -8.47
CA ASN A 14 -21.09 5.40 -7.88
C ASN A 14 -20.90 4.98 -6.42
N LEU A 15 -21.98 4.86 -5.65
CA LEU A 15 -21.92 4.35 -4.27
C LEU A 15 -21.44 2.89 -4.23
N ALA A 16 -21.94 2.03 -5.13
CA ALA A 16 -21.47 0.66 -5.27
C ALA A 16 -19.99 0.59 -5.68
N ASP A 17 -19.56 1.44 -6.62
CA ASP A 17 -18.16 1.55 -7.04
C ASP A 17 -17.24 1.99 -5.88
N ILE A 18 -17.67 2.97 -5.07
CA ILE A 18 -16.94 3.42 -3.88
C ILE A 18 -16.78 2.26 -2.89
N ALA A 19 -17.85 1.52 -2.60
CA ALA A 19 -17.79 0.39 -1.69
C ALA A 19 -16.84 -0.72 -2.18
N ASN A 20 -16.85 -1.00 -3.49
CA ASN A 20 -15.92 -1.95 -4.11
C ASN A 20 -14.45 -1.48 -3.96
N LEU A 21 -14.18 -0.21 -4.26
CA LEU A 21 -12.85 0.38 -4.10
C LEU A 21 -12.38 0.38 -2.65
N GLN A 22 -13.26 0.67 -1.68
CA GLN A 22 -12.96 0.56 -0.26
C GLN A 22 -12.59 -0.88 0.14
N SER A 23 -13.32 -1.87 -0.38
CA SER A 23 -13.01 -3.29 -0.12
C SER A 23 -11.65 -3.69 -0.69
N LYS A 24 -11.35 -3.29 -1.95
CA LYS A 24 -10.05 -3.53 -2.60
C LYS A 24 -8.91 -2.85 -1.85
N LEU A 25 -9.12 -1.60 -1.42
CA LEU A 25 -8.16 -0.86 -0.62
C LEU A 25 -7.87 -1.58 0.70
N ARG A 26 -8.92 -1.99 1.42
CA ARG A 26 -8.79 -2.72 2.69
C ARG A 26 -8.03 -4.03 2.52
N LEU A 27 -8.38 -4.84 1.51
CA LEU A 27 -7.71 -6.11 1.26
C LEU A 27 -6.24 -5.92 0.88
N SER A 28 -5.95 -4.96 -0.01
CA SER A 28 -4.57 -4.67 -0.44
C SER A 28 -3.74 -4.13 0.73
N TRP A 29 -4.34 -3.26 1.57
CA TRP A 29 -3.70 -2.69 2.75
C TRP A 29 -3.32 -3.76 3.78
N LEU A 30 -4.27 -4.63 4.15
CA LEU A 30 -4.02 -5.71 5.09
C LEU A 30 -3.02 -6.73 4.53
N GLY A 31 -3.13 -7.04 3.24
CA GLY A 31 -2.19 -7.91 2.55
C GLY A 31 -0.76 -7.36 2.58
N TRP A 32 -0.59 -6.06 2.33
CA TRP A 32 0.72 -5.41 2.43
C TRP A 32 1.24 -5.38 3.87
N LEU A 33 0.42 -5.05 4.87
CA LEU A 33 0.84 -5.07 6.27
C LEU A 33 1.32 -6.47 6.71
N ALA A 34 0.56 -7.51 6.38
CA ALA A 34 0.94 -8.88 6.69
C ALA A 34 2.21 -9.31 5.96
N TYR A 35 2.32 -8.96 4.67
CA TYR A 35 3.51 -9.22 3.88
C TYR A 35 4.74 -8.52 4.47
N ARG A 36 4.63 -7.24 4.82
CA ARG A 36 5.73 -6.44 5.35
C ARG A 36 6.17 -6.94 6.73
N ALA A 37 5.23 -7.21 7.62
CA ALA A 37 5.52 -7.64 8.99
C ALA A 37 6.07 -9.06 9.06
N LEU A 38 5.53 -9.98 8.26
CA LEU A 38 5.84 -11.42 8.37
C LEU A 38 6.43 -11.98 7.07
N GLY A 39 5.78 -11.74 5.94
CA GLY A 39 6.18 -12.30 4.66
C GLY A 39 7.63 -11.99 4.28
N LEU A 40 8.04 -10.72 4.39
CA LEU A 40 9.37 -10.27 4.04
C LEU A 40 10.46 -10.91 4.92
N PRO A 41 10.43 -10.80 6.27
CA PRO A 41 11.46 -11.42 7.10
C PRO A 41 11.45 -12.95 7.03
N LEU A 42 10.29 -13.59 6.88
CA LEU A 42 10.20 -15.04 6.70
C LEU A 42 10.82 -15.50 5.38
N LEU A 43 10.45 -14.86 4.26
CA LEU A 43 10.98 -15.22 2.94
C LEU A 43 12.48 -14.96 2.86
N LEU A 44 12.97 -13.85 3.42
CA LEU A 44 14.40 -13.58 3.46
C LEU A 44 15.16 -14.56 4.36
N GLY A 45 14.62 -14.88 5.54
CA GLY A 45 15.21 -15.87 6.45
C GLY A 45 15.34 -17.27 5.84
N LEU A 46 14.34 -17.68 5.04
CA LEU A 46 14.29 -19.00 4.42
C LEU A 46 15.10 -19.09 3.11
N LEU A 47 15.21 -18.00 2.35
CA LEU A 47 15.77 -18.03 0.99
C LEU A 47 17.19 -17.48 0.90
N LEU A 48 17.64 -16.65 1.85
CA LEU A 48 19.02 -16.18 1.88
C LEU A 48 19.92 -17.21 2.55
N SER A 49 21.05 -17.52 1.91
CA SER A 49 22.08 -18.42 2.46
C SER A 49 22.70 -17.92 3.77
N THR A 50 22.61 -16.61 4.04
CA THR A 50 23.08 -15.99 5.29
C THR A 50 22.17 -16.28 6.49
N GLN A 51 20.98 -16.84 6.27
CA GLN A 51 19.99 -17.19 7.30
C GLN A 51 19.79 -16.05 8.32
N PRO A 52 19.32 -14.88 7.87
CA PRO A 52 19.14 -13.74 8.75
C PRO A 52 18.11 -14.07 9.85
N ASP A 53 18.33 -13.53 11.04
CA ASP A 53 17.42 -13.72 12.17
C ASP A 53 16.01 -13.19 11.83
N ILE A 54 15.06 -14.12 11.81
CA ILE A 54 13.67 -13.85 11.48
C ILE A 54 13.02 -13.01 12.59
N ALA A 55 13.33 -13.27 13.86
CA ALA A 55 12.69 -12.58 14.97
C ALA A 55 13.09 -11.09 15.01
N GLY A 56 14.38 -10.81 14.88
CA GLY A 56 14.91 -9.46 14.72
C GLY A 56 14.38 -8.77 13.46
N GLY A 57 14.26 -9.52 12.35
CA GLY A 57 13.62 -9.04 11.12
C GLY A 57 12.17 -8.58 11.33
N ILE A 58 11.36 -9.40 12.00
CA ILE A 58 9.95 -9.06 12.32
C ILE A 58 9.88 -7.82 13.22
N ALA A 59 10.68 -7.78 14.30
CA ALA A 59 10.71 -6.64 15.21
C ALA A 59 11.06 -5.33 14.48
N TRP A 60 12.05 -5.38 13.58
CA TRP A 60 12.44 -4.24 12.76
C TRP A 60 11.34 -3.78 11.81
N GLN A 61 10.65 -4.71 11.15
CA GLN A 61 9.54 -4.37 10.25
C GLN A 61 8.36 -3.76 11.01
N LEU A 62 8.03 -4.29 12.19
CA LEU A 62 6.96 -3.73 13.03
C LEU A 62 7.25 -2.29 13.47
N LEU A 63 8.50 -1.99 13.83
CA LEU A 63 8.93 -0.63 14.16
C LEU A 63 8.72 0.32 12.96
N TRP A 64 9.15 -0.12 11.77
CA TRP A 64 8.97 0.64 10.52
C TRP A 64 7.51 0.80 10.08
N LEU A 65 6.63 -0.08 10.53
CA LEU A 65 5.21 -0.04 10.22
C LEU A 65 4.40 0.88 11.15
N ILE A 66 4.98 1.45 12.21
CA ILE A 66 4.23 2.31 13.15
C ILE A 66 3.43 3.42 12.42
N PRO A 67 4.02 4.22 11.51
CA PRO A 67 3.26 5.23 10.77
C PRO A 67 2.10 4.64 9.95
N ALA A 68 2.31 3.49 9.32
CA ALA A 68 1.27 2.77 8.61
C ALA A 68 0.15 2.30 9.57
N LEU A 69 0.50 1.74 10.72
CA LEU A 69 -0.48 1.28 11.72
C LEU A 69 -1.35 2.45 12.23
N ILE A 70 -0.77 3.64 12.40
CA ILE A 70 -1.52 4.86 12.77
C ILE A 70 -2.58 5.20 11.73
N VAL A 71 -2.27 5.10 10.42
CA VAL A 71 -3.24 5.44 9.36
C VAL A 71 -4.24 4.31 9.03
N THR A 72 -4.02 3.11 9.58
CA THR A 72 -4.81 1.91 9.26
C THR A 72 -6.33 2.07 9.47
N PRO A 73 -6.83 2.73 10.53
CA PRO A 73 -8.27 2.93 10.69
C PRO A 73 -8.90 3.70 9.53
N TRP A 74 -8.18 4.64 8.92
CA TRP A 74 -8.64 5.42 7.77
C TRP A 74 -8.57 4.62 6.48
N MET A 75 -7.54 3.80 6.31
CA MET A 75 -7.39 2.88 5.18
C MET A 75 -8.49 1.81 5.16
N ILE A 76 -8.89 1.31 6.33
CA ILE A 76 -9.96 0.31 6.46
C ILE A 76 -11.33 0.95 6.23
N LYS A 77 -11.59 2.14 6.80
CA LYS A 77 -12.89 2.81 6.68
C LYS A 77 -13.11 3.42 5.30
N GLY A 78 -12.09 4.05 4.71
CA GLY A 78 -12.17 4.62 3.35
C GLY A 78 -13.13 5.79 3.17
N LYS A 79 -13.58 6.44 4.25
CA LYS A 79 -14.66 7.46 4.20
C LYS A 79 -14.19 8.91 4.20
N SER A 80 -13.01 9.20 4.77
CA SER A 80 -12.53 10.58 4.94
C SER A 80 -11.57 10.96 3.80
N PRO A 81 -11.94 11.89 2.90
CA PRO A 81 -11.06 12.30 1.80
C PRO A 81 -9.72 12.88 2.29
N TYR A 82 -9.75 13.71 3.33
CA TYR A 82 -8.53 14.30 3.90
C TYR A 82 -7.59 13.22 4.48
N ALA A 83 -8.13 12.30 5.27
CA ALA A 83 -7.32 11.25 5.88
C ALA A 83 -6.77 10.29 4.81
N LEU A 84 -7.53 10.00 3.76
CA LEU A 84 -7.07 9.18 2.63
C LEU A 84 -6.01 9.88 1.78
N LEU A 85 -6.09 11.20 1.62
CA LEU A 85 -5.03 11.97 0.95
C LEU A 85 -3.72 11.91 1.75
N MET A 86 -3.78 12.15 3.06
CA MET A 86 -2.61 12.02 3.93
C MET A 86 -2.05 10.60 3.93
N SER A 87 -2.93 9.60 3.96
CA SER A 87 -2.53 8.19 3.85
C SER A 87 -1.85 7.91 2.51
N SER A 88 -2.32 8.52 1.42
CA SER A 88 -1.69 8.39 0.09
C SER A 88 -0.29 9.01 0.07
N MET A 89 -0.11 10.18 0.67
CA MET A 89 1.22 10.80 0.77
C MET A 89 2.17 9.90 1.56
N LEU A 90 1.72 9.33 2.67
CA LEU A 90 2.50 8.38 3.44
C LEU A 90 2.85 7.13 2.62
N THR A 91 1.88 6.54 1.91
CA THR A 91 2.16 5.36 1.08
C THR A 91 3.10 5.66 -0.09
N LEU A 92 3.16 6.89 -0.59
CA LEU A 92 4.17 7.28 -1.58
C LEU A 92 5.58 7.34 -0.98
N VAL A 93 5.72 7.73 0.29
CA VAL A 93 7.01 7.65 1.00
C VAL A 93 7.44 6.18 1.15
N TYR A 94 6.53 5.29 1.56
CA TYR A 94 6.82 3.85 1.60
C TYR A 94 7.17 3.29 0.22
N LEU A 95 6.49 3.74 -0.84
CA LEU A 95 6.79 3.34 -2.21
C LEU A 95 8.21 3.75 -2.62
N GLY A 96 8.60 4.99 -2.30
CA GLY A 96 9.96 5.48 -2.54
C GLY A 96 11.01 4.67 -1.78
N ALA A 97 10.78 4.41 -0.48
CA ALA A 97 11.68 3.59 0.33
C ALA A 97 11.80 2.15 -0.20
N SER A 98 10.68 1.54 -0.61
CA SER A 98 10.68 0.22 -1.25
C SER A 98 11.42 0.24 -2.58
N GLY A 99 11.25 1.29 -3.39
CA GLY A 99 11.97 1.45 -4.66
C GLY A 99 13.47 1.52 -4.46
N VAL A 100 13.94 2.38 -3.56
CA VAL A 100 15.36 2.49 -3.22
C VAL A 100 15.91 1.16 -2.70
N THR A 101 15.16 0.45 -1.85
CA THR A 101 15.58 -0.86 -1.32
C THR A 101 15.69 -1.90 -2.44
N LEU A 102 14.71 -1.98 -3.34
CA LEU A 102 14.73 -2.88 -4.48
C LEU A 102 15.95 -2.62 -5.38
N PHE A 103 16.20 -1.35 -5.73
CA PHE A 103 17.36 -0.97 -6.54
C PHE A 103 18.68 -1.27 -5.84
N SER A 104 18.81 -0.95 -4.55
CA SER A 104 20.00 -1.28 -3.77
C SER A 104 20.30 -2.79 -3.80
N ARG A 105 19.27 -3.62 -3.59
CA ARG A 105 19.42 -5.09 -3.59
C ARG A 105 19.67 -5.68 -4.97
N PHE A 106 19.21 -5.03 -6.04
CA PHE A 106 19.55 -5.40 -7.41
C PHE A 106 21.05 -5.37 -7.66
N TYR A 107 21.76 -4.36 -7.13
CA TYR A 107 23.20 -4.25 -7.27
C TYR A 107 23.98 -5.15 -6.29
N ASP A 108 23.43 -5.42 -5.11
CA ASP A 108 24.19 -5.97 -3.98
C ASP A 108 23.99 -7.49 -3.76
N SER A 109 22.80 -8.02 -4.02
CA SER A 109 22.38 -9.34 -3.50
C SER A 109 22.06 -10.41 -4.56
N GLY A 110 22.25 -10.09 -5.85
CA GLY A 110 21.89 -10.99 -6.96
C GLY A 110 20.38 -11.15 -7.14
N ILE A 111 19.98 -11.70 -8.29
CA ILE A 111 18.58 -11.73 -8.77
C ILE A 111 17.67 -12.63 -7.90
N SER A 112 18.23 -13.56 -7.13
CA SER A 112 17.50 -14.67 -6.50
C SER A 112 16.37 -14.26 -5.54
N VAL A 113 16.54 -13.15 -4.82
CA VAL A 113 15.55 -12.62 -3.84
C VAL A 113 14.95 -11.28 -4.27
N LEU A 114 15.29 -10.78 -5.46
CA LEU A 114 14.83 -9.47 -5.95
C LEU A 114 13.30 -9.37 -6.01
N TRP A 115 12.66 -10.47 -6.41
CA TRP A 115 11.21 -10.55 -6.55
C TRP A 115 10.46 -10.31 -5.22
N ILE A 116 11.08 -10.60 -4.07
CA ILE A 116 10.51 -10.35 -2.74
C ILE A 116 10.30 -8.84 -2.55
N TYR A 117 11.34 -8.06 -2.85
CA TYR A 117 11.27 -6.60 -2.80
C TYR A 117 10.36 -6.02 -3.89
N ALA A 118 10.26 -6.68 -5.04
CA ALA A 118 9.36 -6.27 -6.11
C ALA A 118 7.88 -6.45 -5.72
N ILE A 119 7.53 -7.53 -5.01
CA ILE A 119 6.17 -7.74 -4.49
C ILE A 119 5.79 -6.61 -3.54
N ASP A 120 6.69 -6.23 -2.61
CA ASP A 120 6.42 -5.13 -1.70
C ASP A 120 6.10 -3.81 -2.44
N LEU A 121 6.94 -3.48 -3.42
CA LEU A 121 6.76 -2.29 -4.26
C LEU A 121 5.42 -2.32 -5.00
N LEU A 122 5.07 -3.47 -5.61
CA LEU A 122 3.81 -3.62 -6.33
C LEU A 122 2.60 -3.52 -5.42
N LEU A 123 2.65 -4.10 -4.21
CA LEU A 123 1.57 -3.99 -3.23
C LEU A 123 1.30 -2.53 -2.85
N ILE A 124 2.34 -1.75 -2.55
CA ILE A 124 2.20 -0.33 -2.23
C ILE A 124 1.71 0.47 -3.43
N LEU A 125 2.18 0.15 -4.65
CA LEU A 125 1.71 0.81 -5.87
C LEU A 125 0.22 0.57 -6.09
N ILE A 126 -0.24 -0.67 -5.93
CA ILE A 126 -1.65 -1.05 -6.04
C ILE A 126 -2.50 -0.30 -5.01
N ILE A 127 -2.03 -0.19 -3.76
CA ILE A 127 -2.70 0.59 -2.70
C ILE A 127 -2.87 2.05 -3.14
N ASN A 128 -1.80 2.68 -3.63
CA ASN A 128 -1.87 4.07 -4.12
C ASN A 128 -2.84 4.21 -5.30
N VAL A 129 -2.86 3.27 -6.25
CA VAL A 129 -3.83 3.27 -7.36
C VAL A 129 -5.27 3.24 -6.85
N TRP A 130 -5.56 2.40 -5.85
CA TRP A 130 -6.90 2.36 -5.24
C TRP A 130 -7.23 3.66 -4.51
N LEU A 131 -6.28 4.22 -3.76
CA LEU A 131 -6.46 5.52 -3.08
C LEU A 131 -6.81 6.63 -4.07
N PHE A 132 -6.05 6.79 -5.16
CA PHE A 132 -6.34 7.81 -6.16
C PHE A 132 -7.68 7.59 -6.87
N LYS A 133 -8.04 6.35 -7.18
CA LYS A 133 -9.36 6.03 -7.77
C LYS A 133 -10.50 6.35 -6.80
N LEU A 134 -10.32 6.07 -5.51
CA LEU A 134 -11.31 6.36 -4.47
C LEU A 134 -11.45 7.87 -4.23
N LEU A 135 -10.34 8.59 -4.08
CA LEU A 135 -10.31 10.04 -3.87
C LEU A 135 -11.01 10.81 -4.99
N LYS A 136 -10.87 10.36 -6.26
CA LYS A 136 -11.56 10.98 -7.41
C LYS A 136 -13.09 10.85 -7.34
N ARG A 137 -13.62 9.87 -6.61
CA ARG A 137 -15.06 9.57 -6.53
C ARG A 137 -15.73 10.10 -5.28
N LEU A 138 -14.96 10.42 -4.24
CA LEU A 138 -15.46 11.03 -3.03
C LEU A 138 -15.90 12.50 -3.29
N PRO A 139 -16.87 13.02 -2.52
CA PRO A 139 -17.26 14.43 -2.61
C PRO A 139 -16.06 15.36 -2.38
N SER A 140 -15.98 16.42 -3.19
CA SER A 140 -14.92 17.43 -3.11
C SER A 140 -14.96 18.13 -1.76
N MET A 141 -13.78 18.39 -1.23
CA MET A 141 -13.57 18.93 0.11
C MET A 141 -14.00 20.40 0.27
N ASN A 142 -14.30 21.07 -0.84
CA ASN A 142 -14.95 22.38 -0.86
C ASN A 142 -16.40 22.14 -1.28
N GLY A 143 -17.31 22.17 -0.29
CA GLY A 143 -18.74 22.33 -0.52
C GLY A 143 -19.02 23.70 -1.09
#